data_AF-A0A924AZJ5-F1
#
_entry.id   AF-A0A924AZJ5-F1
#
_cell.length_a   1.000
_cell.length_b   1.000
_cell.length_c   1.000
_cell.angle_alpha   90.00
_cell.angle_beta   90.00
_cell.angle_gamma   90.00
#
_symmetry.space_group_name_H-M   'P 1'
#
loop_
_entity.id
_entity.type
_entity.pdbx_description
1 polymer ?
#
loop_
_entity_poly.entity_id
_entity_poly.type
_entity_poly.pdbx_seq_one_letter_code
_entity_poly.pdbx_strand_id
1 'polypeptide(L)'
;SSNTSYIESASGVGEGARTGLASVVTGICFLLTTFLAPLVAVIPYEAATPALVIVGFLMMTQIKQVDWEDYGIAIPAFLTIILMPFTYSISVGIGAGFVSHVAIRFIQGRRKEVHPLLLLVSGLFMVYFLTSPINTWVS
;
A
#
# COMPACT_ATOMS: atom_id res chain seq x y z
N SER A 1 -2.65 -1.55 -9.57
CA SER A 1 -2.46 -1.53 -8.10
C SER A 1 -2.85 -0.17 -7.56
N SER A 2 -3.98 -0.06 -6.86
CA SER A 2 -4.56 1.22 -6.45
C SER A 2 -3.64 2.07 -5.54
N ASN A 3 -2.68 1.46 -4.85
CA ASN A 3 -1.69 2.18 -4.02
C ASN A 3 -0.62 2.92 -4.85
N THR A 4 -0.22 2.38 -6.01
CA THR A 4 0.76 3.05 -6.89
C THR A 4 0.13 4.24 -7.60
N SER A 5 -1.12 4.11 -8.06
CA SER A 5 -1.88 5.22 -8.67
C SER A 5 -2.18 6.36 -7.68
N TYR A 6 -2.30 6.07 -6.38
CA TYR A 6 -2.46 7.08 -5.32
C TYR A 6 -1.17 7.88 -5.10
N ILE A 7 -0.02 7.19 -5.04
CA ILE A 7 1.29 7.83 -4.88
C ILE A 7 1.65 8.68 -6.11
N GLU A 8 1.36 8.19 -7.32
CA GLU A 8 1.54 8.96 -8.57
C GLU A 8 0.58 10.16 -8.69
N SER A 9 -0.64 10.04 -8.17
CA SER A 9 -1.56 11.19 -8.12
C SER A 9 -1.11 12.23 -7.09
N ALA A 10 -0.55 11.81 -5.95
CA ALA A 10 -0.08 12.71 -4.90
C ALA A 10 1.15 13.54 -5.32
N SER A 11 2.09 12.97 -6.11
CA SER A 11 3.20 13.74 -6.67
C SER A 11 2.74 14.75 -7.74
N GLY A 12 1.73 14.40 -8.56
CA GLY A 12 1.13 15.31 -9.53
C GLY A 12 0.48 16.55 -8.91
N VAL A 13 -0.14 16.42 -7.73
CA VAL A 13 -0.71 17.55 -7.00
C VAL A 13 0.37 18.48 -6.44
N GLY A 14 1.55 17.95 -6.11
CA GLY A 14 2.71 18.71 -5.62
C GLY A 14 3.35 19.65 -6.65
N GLU A 15 3.30 19.30 -7.94
CA GLU A 15 3.84 20.12 -9.04
C GLU A 15 2.83 21.12 -9.64
N GLY A 16 1.62 21.25 -9.07
CA GLY A 16 0.66 22.28 -9.48
C GLY A 16 -0.54 21.78 -10.29
N ALA A 17 -0.84 20.47 -10.29
CA ALA A 17 -2.10 19.93 -10.81
C ALA A 17 -3.29 20.27 -9.88
N ARG A 18 -3.64 21.56 -9.76
CA ARG A 18 -4.76 22.05 -8.93
C ARG A 18 -6.11 22.10 -9.67
N THR A 19 -6.11 22.07 -10.99
CA THR A 19 -7.32 22.33 -11.81
C THR A 19 -7.92 21.08 -12.47
N GLY A 20 -7.40 19.88 -12.20
CA GLY A 20 -7.89 18.62 -12.79
C GLY A 20 -7.66 18.46 -14.31
N LEU A 21 -7.33 19.54 -15.02
CA LEU A 21 -6.97 19.54 -16.45
C LEU A 21 -5.78 18.63 -16.75
N ALA A 22 -4.80 18.56 -15.85
CA ALA A 22 -3.66 17.64 -15.98
C ALA A 22 -4.14 16.17 -16.01
N SER A 23 -5.06 15.77 -15.11
CA SER A 23 -5.63 14.41 -15.11
C SER A 23 -6.42 14.10 -16.37
N VAL A 24 -7.14 15.09 -16.94
CA VAL A 24 -7.87 14.94 -18.20
C VAL A 24 -6.91 14.77 -19.38
N VAL A 25 -5.87 15.60 -19.47
CA VAL A 25 -4.87 15.51 -20.54
C VAL A 25 -4.08 14.20 -20.44
N THR A 26 -3.66 13.79 -19.24
CA THR A 26 -3.00 12.50 -19.02
C THR A 26 -3.93 11.34 -19.38
N GLY A 27 -5.21 11.42 -19.04
CA GLY A 27 -6.22 10.42 -19.45
C GLY A 27 -6.41 10.32 -20.96
N ILE A 28 -6.46 11.46 -21.67
CA ILE A 28 -6.53 11.50 -23.13
C ILE A 28 -5.25 10.92 -23.76
N CYS A 29 -4.08 11.30 -23.25
CA CYS A 29 -2.81 10.71 -23.68
C CYS A 29 -2.76 9.20 -23.43
N PHE A 30 -3.33 8.70 -22.32
CA PHE A 30 -3.41 7.27 -22.02
C PHE A 30 -4.36 6.51 -22.97
N LEU A 31 -5.45 7.16 -23.38
CA LEU A 31 -6.33 6.63 -24.42
C LEU A 31 -5.63 6.58 -25.78
N LEU A 32 -4.88 7.62 -26.13
CA LEU A 32 -4.10 7.67 -27.37
C LEU A 32 -2.96 6.64 -27.37
N THR A 33 -2.28 6.40 -26.23
CA THR A 33 -1.25 5.36 -26.13
C THR A 33 -1.81 3.94 -26.29
N THR A 34 -3.11 3.71 -26.08
CA THR A 34 -3.72 2.40 -26.36
C THR A 34 -3.57 2.00 -27.85
N PHE A 35 -3.59 2.97 -28.77
CA PHE A 35 -3.32 2.74 -30.19
C PHE A 35 -1.83 2.55 -30.51
N LEU A 36 -0.94 3.09 -29.67
CA LEU A 36 0.53 2.94 -29.77
C LEU A 36 1.06 1.77 -28.92
N ALA A 37 0.20 1.06 -28.20
CA ALA A 37 0.53 -0.13 -27.41
C ALA A 37 1.36 -1.19 -28.17
N PRO A 38 1.12 -1.49 -29.48
CA PRO A 38 1.97 -2.45 -30.18
C PRO A 38 3.43 -2.00 -30.35
N LEU A 39 3.73 -0.70 -30.24
CA LEU A 39 5.09 -0.17 -30.28
C LEU A 39 5.87 -0.46 -28.98
N VAL A 40 5.16 -0.54 -27.84
CA VAL A 40 5.75 -0.80 -26.52
C VAL A 40 6.22 -2.25 -26.40
N ALA A 41 5.59 -3.18 -27.12
CA ALA A 41 6.00 -4.60 -27.15
C ALA A 41 7.37 -4.83 -27.80
N VAL A 42 7.94 -3.83 -28.48
CA VAL A 42 9.28 -3.86 -29.08
C VAL A 42 10.38 -3.48 -28.06
N ILE A 43 9.99 -2.96 -26.88
CA ILE A 43 10.95 -2.53 -25.86
C ILE A 43 11.52 -3.77 -25.14
N PRO A 44 12.85 -3.94 -25.10
CA PRO A 44 13.48 -5.06 -24.41
C PRO A 44 13.19 -5.03 -22.90
N TYR A 45 12.81 -6.17 -22.33
CA TYR A 45 12.53 -6.32 -20.89
C TYR A 45 13.74 -6.01 -20.01
N GLU A 46 14.97 -6.13 -20.56
CA GLU A 46 16.18 -5.74 -19.84
C GLU A 46 16.20 -4.25 -19.47
N ALA A 47 15.53 -3.38 -20.25
CA ALA A 47 15.46 -1.95 -19.95
C ALA A 47 14.45 -1.61 -18.84
N ALA A 48 13.39 -2.41 -18.67
CA ALA A 48 12.37 -2.19 -17.66
C ALA A 48 12.84 -2.57 -16.24
N THR A 49 13.70 -3.58 -16.14
CA THR A 49 14.23 -4.10 -14.87
C THR A 49 14.96 -3.05 -14.01
N PRO A 50 15.96 -2.30 -14.52
CA PRO A 50 16.65 -1.28 -13.72
C PRO A 50 15.72 -0.14 -13.30
N ALA A 51 14.74 0.21 -14.13
CA ALA A 51 13.73 1.20 -13.78
C ALA A 51 12.88 0.75 -12.58
N LEU A 52 12.43 -0.51 -12.56
CA LEU A 52 11.66 -1.07 -11.44
C LEU A 52 12.47 -1.11 -10.13
N VAL A 53 13.76 -1.39 -10.20
CA VAL A 53 14.65 -1.37 -9.02
C VAL A 53 14.76 0.05 -8.46
N ILE A 54 14.97 1.05 -9.31
CA ILE A 54 15.05 2.46 -8.88
C ILE A 54 13.72 2.93 -8.29
N VAL A 55 12.59 2.59 -8.92
CA VAL A 55 11.26 2.92 -8.39
C VAL A 55 11.03 2.26 -7.03
N GLY A 56 11.36 0.98 -6.88
CA GLY A 56 11.29 0.28 -5.60
C GLY A 56 12.15 0.95 -4.52
N PHE A 57 13.37 1.35 -4.87
CA PHE A 57 14.24 2.11 -3.98
C PHE A 57 13.61 3.45 -3.56
N LEU A 58 13.06 4.21 -4.50
CA LEU A 58 12.38 5.47 -4.21
C LEU A 58 11.16 5.26 -3.28
N MET A 59 10.39 4.18 -3.47
CA MET A 59 9.28 3.85 -2.56
C MET A 59 9.76 3.51 -1.15
N MET A 60 10.90 2.82 -1.01
CA MET A 60 11.49 2.52 0.31
C MET A 60 11.94 3.78 1.05
N THR A 61 12.25 4.88 0.35
CA THR A 61 12.61 6.15 1.03
C THR A 61 11.46 6.71 1.87
N GLN A 62 10.21 6.44 1.50
CA GLN A 62 9.03 6.91 2.22
C GLN A 62 8.88 6.26 3.60
N ILE A 63 9.51 5.11 3.82
CA ILE A 63 9.55 4.44 5.14
C ILE A 63 10.20 5.34 6.20
N LYS A 64 11.07 6.28 5.79
CA LYS A 64 11.66 7.27 6.71
C LYS A 64 10.66 8.28 7.27
N GLN A 65 9.50 8.46 6.62
CA GLN A 65 8.45 9.36 7.11
C GLN A 65 7.62 8.75 8.24
N VAL A 66 7.79 7.45 8.52
CA VAL A 66 7.17 6.79 9.67
C VAL A 66 7.81 7.32 10.95
N ASP A 67 6.98 7.63 11.95
CA ASP A 67 7.45 7.96 13.29
C ASP A 67 7.99 6.68 13.96
N TRP A 68 9.32 6.56 14.00
CA TRP A 68 10.02 5.43 14.60
C TRP A 68 10.18 5.54 16.12
N GLU A 69 9.86 6.71 16.71
CA GLU A 69 9.93 6.91 18.16
C GLU A 69 8.65 6.41 18.85
N ASP A 70 7.50 6.48 18.16
CA ASP A 70 6.26 5.88 18.66
C ASP A 70 6.20 4.37 18.34
N TYR A 71 6.49 3.54 19.35
CA TYR A 71 6.34 2.08 19.27
C TYR A 71 4.94 1.62 18.84
N GLY A 72 3.90 2.43 19.10
CA GLY A 72 2.54 2.18 18.65
C GLY A 72 2.37 2.19 17.13
N ILE A 73 3.27 2.85 16.40
CA ILE A 73 3.28 2.96 14.93
C ILE A 73 4.44 2.16 14.33
N ALA A 74 5.62 2.23 14.94
CA ALA A 74 6.83 1.58 14.46
C ALA A 74 6.69 0.04 14.39
N ILE A 75 6.15 -0.58 15.44
CA ILE A 75 6.01 -2.05 15.51
C ILE A 75 5.01 -2.56 14.44
N PRO A 76 3.79 -2.00 14.31
CA PRO A 76 2.88 -2.38 13.23
C PRO A 76 3.43 -2.14 11.83
N ALA A 77 4.11 -1.02 11.60
CA ALA A 77 4.72 -0.69 10.31
C ALA A 77 5.79 -1.73 9.94
N PHE A 78 6.65 -2.09 10.89
CA PHE A 78 7.65 -3.12 10.73
C PHE A 78 7.05 -4.50 10.41
N LEU A 79 6.02 -4.91 11.18
CA LEU A 79 5.30 -6.16 10.92
C LEU A 79 4.68 -6.18 9.53
N THR A 80 4.09 -5.07 9.10
CA THR A 80 3.48 -4.96 7.76
C THR A 80 4.52 -5.17 6.66
N ILE A 81 5.67 -4.50 6.75
CA ILE A 81 6.75 -4.57 5.75
C ILE A 81 7.28 -5.99 5.61
N ILE A 82 7.40 -6.72 6.73
CA ILE A 82 7.98 -8.06 6.76
C ILE A 82 6.96 -9.16 6.42
N LEU A 83 5.70 -9.01 6.84
CA LEU A 83 4.68 -10.02 6.57
C LEU A 83 4.27 -10.06 5.11
N MET A 84 4.30 -8.95 4.37
CA MET A 84 3.98 -8.95 2.94
C MET A 84 4.86 -9.93 2.12
N PRO A 85 6.21 -9.87 2.17
CA PRO A 85 7.06 -10.81 1.44
C PRO A 85 6.97 -12.23 2.02
N PHE A 86 6.87 -12.40 3.35
CA PHE A 86 6.83 -13.75 3.94
C PHE A 86 5.54 -14.51 3.65
N THR A 87 4.41 -13.79 3.57
CA THR A 87 3.11 -14.42 3.28
C THR A 87 2.76 -14.40 1.80
N TYR A 88 3.64 -13.85 0.95
CA TYR A 88 3.41 -13.63 -0.48
C TYR A 88 2.06 -12.93 -0.77
N SER A 89 1.55 -12.18 0.20
CA SER A 89 0.22 -11.58 0.17
C SER A 89 0.24 -10.19 0.78
N ILE A 90 0.01 -9.19 -0.07
CA ILE A 90 -0.10 -7.78 0.35
C ILE A 90 -1.25 -7.63 1.36
N SER A 91 -2.39 -8.30 1.11
CA SER A 91 -3.57 -8.19 1.96
C SER A 91 -3.34 -8.75 3.37
N VAL A 92 -2.60 -9.85 3.49
CA VAL A 92 -2.26 -10.43 4.79
C VAL A 92 -1.30 -9.52 5.56
N GLY A 93 -0.29 -8.97 4.88
CA GLY A 93 0.64 -8.02 5.50
C GLY A 93 -0.06 -6.75 6.02
N ILE A 94 -0.93 -6.13 5.21
CA ILE A 94 -1.71 -4.95 5.61
C ILE A 94 -2.66 -5.29 6.77
N GLY A 95 -3.38 -6.40 6.66
CA GLY A 95 -4.34 -6.83 7.68
C GLY A 95 -3.67 -7.06 9.05
N ALA A 96 -2.55 -7.77 9.07
CA ALA A 96 -1.78 -8.01 10.28
C ALA A 96 -1.19 -6.71 10.86
N GLY A 97 -0.76 -5.79 10.00
CA GLY A 97 -0.36 -4.44 10.37
C GLY A 97 -1.44 -3.67 11.11
N PHE A 98 -2.65 -3.61 10.55
CA PHE A 98 -3.78 -2.91 11.16
C PHE A 98 -4.21 -3.55 12.48
N VAL A 99 -4.31 -4.87 12.54
CA VAL A 99 -4.65 -5.60 13.77
C VAL A 99 -3.60 -5.34 14.86
N SER A 100 -2.31 -5.41 14.52
CA SER A 100 -1.24 -5.12 15.47
C SER A 100 -1.27 -3.66 15.94
N HIS A 101 -1.59 -2.70 15.06
CA HIS A 101 -1.69 -1.29 15.43
C HIS A 101 -2.81 -1.05 16.44
N VAL A 102 -4.00 -1.61 16.17
CA VAL A 102 -5.13 -1.53 17.10
C VAL A 102 -4.77 -2.20 18.42
N ALA A 103 -4.21 -3.42 18.40
CA ALA A 103 -3.85 -4.14 19.62
C ALA A 103 -2.86 -3.34 20.49
N ILE A 104 -1.79 -2.78 19.91
CA ILE A 104 -0.78 -2.03 20.65
C ILE A 104 -1.36 -0.71 21.19
N ARG A 105 -2.12 0.05 20.38
CA ARG A 105 -2.79 1.27 20.84
C ARG A 105 -3.82 1.00 21.95
N PHE A 106 -4.48 -0.15 21.92
CA PHE A 106 -5.39 -0.59 22.99
C PHE A 106 -4.65 -0.88 24.29
N ILE A 107 -3.49 -1.53 24.21
CA ILE A 107 -2.63 -1.85 25.37
C ILE A 107 -2.02 -0.57 25.97
N GLN A 108 -1.59 0.37 25.13
CA GLN A 108 -1.07 1.68 25.56
C GLN A 108 -2.14 2.61 26.16
N GLY A 109 -3.42 2.21 26.16
CA GLY A 109 -4.52 3.03 26.67
C GLY A 109 -4.92 4.20 25.75
N ARG A 110 -4.26 4.37 24.60
CA ARG A 110 -4.47 5.48 23.64
C ARG A 110 -5.59 5.18 22.64
N ARG A 111 -6.72 4.68 23.12
CA ARG A 111 -7.85 4.26 22.26
C ARG A 111 -8.47 5.40 21.44
N LYS A 112 -8.34 6.65 21.90
CA LYS A 112 -8.89 7.84 21.22
C LYS A 112 -8.12 8.24 19.96
N GLU A 113 -6.89 7.79 19.80
CA GLU A 113 -6.06 8.05 18.60
C GLU A 113 -6.41 7.10 17.45
N VAL A 114 -7.15 6.02 17.73
CA VAL A 114 -7.55 5.04 16.71
C VAL A 114 -8.83 5.50 16.03
N HIS A 115 -8.75 5.83 14.74
CA HIS A 115 -9.92 6.21 13.97
C HIS A 115 -10.93 5.05 13.90
N PRO A 116 -12.26 5.30 14.06
CA PRO A 116 -13.28 4.25 14.09
C PRO A 116 -13.28 3.33 12.85
N LEU A 117 -12.95 3.90 11.68
CA LEU A 117 -12.80 3.12 10.44
C LEU A 117 -11.68 2.06 10.55
N LEU A 118 -10.54 2.43 11.15
CA LEU A 118 -9.40 1.52 11.29
C LEU A 118 -9.72 0.39 12.27
N LEU A 119 -10.54 0.67 13.29
CA LEU A 119 -11.06 -0.34 14.21
C LEU A 119 -12.00 -1.32 13.51
N LEU A 120 -12.93 -0.82 12.68
CA LEU A 120 -13.84 -1.66 11.87
C LEU A 120 -13.05 -2.56 10.92
N VAL A 121 -12.13 -1.97 10.15
CA VAL A 121 -11.31 -2.72 9.16
C VAL A 121 -10.44 -3.75 9.86
N SER A 122 -9.81 -3.41 10.98
CA SER A 122 -9.03 -4.37 11.78
C SER A 122 -9.91 -5.51 12.32
N GLY A 123 -11.13 -5.20 12.77
CA GLY A 123 -12.11 -6.20 13.18
C GLY A 123 -12.48 -7.15 12.04
N LEU A 124 -12.69 -6.63 10.82
CA LEU A 124 -12.99 -7.44 9.65
C LEU A 124 -11.81 -8.36 9.27
N PHE A 125 -10.57 -7.83 9.30
CA PHE A 125 -9.38 -8.64 9.09
C PHE A 125 -9.21 -9.71 10.17
N MET A 126 -9.55 -9.41 11.42
CA MET A 126 -9.53 -10.41 12.49
C MET A 126 -10.51 -11.56 12.20
N VAL A 127 -11.72 -11.25 11.73
CA VAL A 127 -12.68 -12.29 11.29
C VAL A 127 -12.11 -13.10 10.13
N TYR A 128 -11.54 -12.44 9.11
CA TYR A 128 -10.91 -13.10 7.98
C TYR A 128 -9.80 -14.08 8.41
N PHE A 129 -8.92 -13.64 9.32
CA PHE A 129 -7.85 -14.47 9.88
C PHE A 129 -8.36 -15.63 10.73
N LEU A 130 -9.53 -15.52 11.35
CA LEU A 130 -10.16 -16.59 12.13
C LEU A 130 -10.91 -17.59 11.24
N THR A 131 -11.51 -17.16 10.13
CA THR A 131 -12.15 -18.08 9.17
C THR A 131 -11.16 -19.02 8.47
N SER A 132 -9.92 -18.57 8.25
CA SER A 132 -8.87 -19.39 7.63
C SER A 132 -8.51 -20.67 8.43
N PRO A 133 -8.17 -20.60 9.73
CA PRO A 133 -7.95 -21.79 10.56
C PRO A 133 -9.25 -22.58 10.76
N ILE A 134 -10.40 -21.93 10.98
CA ILE A 134 -11.66 -22.65 11.24
C ILE A 134 -12.02 -23.60 10.07
N ASN A 135 -11.81 -23.19 8.81
CA ASN A 135 -12.04 -24.08 7.67
C ASN A 135 -11.02 -25.22 7.54
N THR A 136 -9.78 -25.03 7.99
CA THR A 136 -8.75 -26.09 8.00
C THR A 136 -8.93 -27.10 9.13
N TRP A 137 -9.60 -26.74 10.22
CA TRP A 137 -9.98 -27.67 11.30
C TRP A 137 -11.29 -28.43 11.02
N VAL A 138 -12.14 -27.92 10.12
CA VAL A 138 -13.47 -28.47 9.83
C VAL A 138 -13.48 -29.32 8.54
N SER A 139 -12.40 -29.34 7.74
CA SER A 139 -12.21 -30.24 6.59
C SER A 139 -11.24 -31.36 6.90
#